data_AF-A0A5K3G2P0-F1
#
_entry.id   AF-A0A5K3G2P0-F1
#
_cell.length_a   1.000
_cell.length_b   1.000
_cell.length_c   1.000
_cell.angle_alpha   90.00
_cell.angle_beta   90.00
_cell.angle_gamma   90.00
#
_symmetry.space_group_name_H-M   'P 1'
#
loop_
_entity.id
_entity.type
_entity.pdbx_description
1 polymer ?
#
loop_
_entity_poly.entity_id
_entity_poly.type
_entity_poly.pdbx_seq_one_letter_code
_entity_poly.pdbx_strand_id
1 'polypeptide(L)'
;MHFGLMNICIPVLARHFGDPFLRRALAVTSEEQPLADLFRDSRLNNVDENLKLMLILMWISAPHTPHDERDARTASFEFLLSCIDLRQITPRFLDPTLNDNRFNLPLEYREILLDAWKAAHSSFTCPYSSSSSPTCSADSPE
;
A
#
# COMPACT_ATOMS: atom_id res chain seq x y z
N MET A 1 16.34 9.52 -12.31
CA MET A 1 15.46 10.01 -13.39
C MET A 1 15.18 11.52 -13.23
N HIS A 2 15.01 12.26 -14.33
CA HIS A 2 14.66 13.70 -14.32
C HIS A 2 13.26 13.91 -13.73
N PHE A 3 13.17 14.52 -12.55
CA PHE A 3 11.91 14.87 -11.84
C PHE A 3 10.86 15.54 -12.74
N GLY A 4 11.29 16.31 -13.74
CA GLY A 4 10.41 16.99 -14.70
C GLY A 4 9.67 16.07 -15.68
N LEU A 5 10.23 14.91 -16.05
CA LEU A 5 9.58 13.99 -16.98
C LEU A 5 8.45 13.20 -16.31
N MET A 6 8.63 12.79 -15.05
CA MET A 6 7.58 12.08 -14.30
C MET A 6 6.33 12.94 -14.11
N ASN A 7 6.49 14.23 -13.79
CA ASN A 7 5.35 15.16 -13.68
C ASN A 7 4.52 15.27 -14.97
N ILE A 8 5.13 15.07 -16.14
CA ILE A 8 4.45 15.08 -17.44
C ILE A 8 3.83 13.72 -17.75
N CYS A 9 4.51 12.63 -17.39
CA CYS A 9 4.08 11.26 -17.70
C CYS A 9 2.97 10.75 -16.76
N ILE A 10 3.03 11.06 -15.45
CA ILE A 10 2.03 10.64 -14.45
C ILE A 10 0.59 10.89 -14.91
N PRO A 11 0.21 12.06 -15.47
CA PRO A 11 -1.11 12.27 -16.07
C PRO A 11 -1.56 11.18 -17.05
N VAL A 12 -0.67 10.79 -17.95
CA VAL A 12 -0.94 9.83 -19.01
C VAL A 12 -1.00 8.43 -18.40
N LEU A 13 -0.06 8.11 -17.53
CA LEU A 13 -0.01 6.82 -16.83
C LEU A 13 -1.27 6.60 -15.98
N ALA A 14 -1.71 7.61 -15.22
CA ALA A 14 -2.90 7.52 -14.38
C ALA A 14 -4.18 7.32 -15.20
N ARG A 15 -4.32 8.05 -16.32
CA ARG A 15 -5.46 7.89 -17.24
C ARG A 15 -5.58 6.48 -17.81
N HIS A 16 -4.45 5.82 -18.05
CA HIS A 16 -4.38 4.49 -18.66
C HIS A 16 -4.10 3.38 -17.65
N PHE A 17 -4.16 3.65 -16.34
CA PHE A 17 -3.78 2.69 -15.30
C PHE A 17 -4.60 1.39 -15.34
N GLY A 18 -5.83 1.44 -15.85
CA GLY A 18 -6.69 0.27 -16.09
C GLY A 18 -6.14 -0.72 -17.13
N ASP A 19 -5.19 -0.32 -17.97
CA ASP A 19 -4.56 -1.18 -18.97
C ASP A 19 -3.59 -2.19 -18.33
N PRO A 20 -3.81 -3.52 -18.49
CA PRO A 20 -2.91 -4.54 -17.98
C PRO A 20 -1.52 -4.51 -18.62
N PHE A 21 -1.38 -4.11 -19.88
CA PHE A 21 -0.09 -4.00 -20.55
C PHE A 21 0.75 -2.89 -19.94
N LEU A 22 0.13 -1.75 -19.64
CA LEU A 22 0.79 -0.65 -18.96
C LEU A 22 1.28 -1.07 -17.57
N ARG A 23 0.42 -1.69 -16.76
CA ARG A 23 0.83 -2.13 -15.41
C ARG A 23 1.97 -3.14 -15.47
N ARG A 24 1.96 -4.07 -16.42
CA ARG A 24 3.07 -5.01 -16.61
C ARG A 24 4.36 -4.29 -17.00
N ALA A 25 4.30 -3.30 -17.89
CA ALA A 25 5.47 -2.49 -18.23
C ALA A 25 6.00 -1.74 -16.99
N LEU A 26 5.12 -1.08 -16.24
CA LEU A 26 5.49 -0.34 -15.03
C LEU A 26 6.14 -1.23 -13.97
N ALA A 27 5.63 -2.45 -13.77
CA ALA A 27 6.23 -3.43 -12.86
C ALA A 27 7.67 -3.79 -13.23
N VAL A 28 8.01 -3.73 -14.52
CA VAL A 28 9.34 -4.13 -15.02
C VAL A 28 10.29 -2.94 -15.21
N THR A 29 9.79 -1.75 -15.46
CA THR A 29 10.65 -0.62 -15.86
C THR A 29 10.73 0.50 -14.84
N SER A 30 9.89 0.47 -13.80
CA SER A 30 9.80 1.58 -12.85
C SER A 30 10.62 1.30 -11.60
N GLU A 31 11.21 2.35 -11.07
CA GLU A 31 11.77 2.38 -9.72
C GLU A 31 10.65 2.64 -8.70
N GLU A 32 10.96 2.44 -7.41
CA GLU A 32 10.05 2.67 -6.28
C GLU A 32 9.44 4.07 -6.28
N GLN A 33 10.27 5.11 -6.33
CA GLN A 33 9.80 6.50 -6.17
C GLN A 33 8.82 6.93 -7.27
N PRO A 34 9.08 6.67 -8.57
CA PRO A 34 8.09 6.88 -9.62
C PRO A 34 6.74 6.19 -9.40
N LEU A 35 6.75 4.96 -8.86
CA LEU A 35 5.51 4.24 -8.56
C LEU A 35 4.76 4.90 -7.40
N ALA A 36 5.47 5.32 -6.36
CA ALA A 36 4.89 6.04 -5.23
C ALA A 36 4.27 7.38 -5.67
N ASP A 37 4.96 8.14 -6.51
CA ASP A 37 4.45 9.40 -7.07
C ASP A 37 3.19 9.16 -7.90
N LEU A 38 3.17 8.08 -8.70
CA LEU A 38 2.00 7.66 -9.44
C LEU A 38 0.83 7.29 -8.51
N PHE A 39 1.06 6.50 -7.45
CA PHE A 39 0.01 6.08 -6.50
C PHE A 39 -0.59 7.24 -5.70
N ARG A 40 0.21 8.26 -5.37
CA ARG A 40 -0.23 9.47 -4.68
C ARG A 40 -0.95 10.47 -5.58
N ASP A 41 -0.94 10.24 -6.90
CA ASP A 41 -1.61 11.11 -7.83
C ASP A 41 -3.15 11.04 -7.66
N SER A 42 -3.77 12.20 -7.49
CA SER A 42 -5.21 12.30 -7.21
C SER A 42 -6.11 11.71 -8.31
N ARG A 43 -5.60 11.54 -9.53
CA ARG A 43 -6.34 10.91 -10.63
C ARG A 43 -6.50 9.40 -10.43
N LEU A 44 -5.69 8.78 -9.57
CA LEU A 44 -5.85 7.39 -9.17
C LEU A 44 -6.77 7.19 -7.96
N ASN A 45 -7.37 8.25 -7.39
CA ASN A 45 -8.26 8.12 -6.23
C ASN A 45 -9.50 7.24 -6.49
N ASN A 46 -9.95 7.17 -7.75
CA ASN A 46 -11.11 6.36 -8.15
C ASN A 46 -10.73 5.01 -8.75
N VAL A 47 -9.44 4.68 -8.79
CA VAL A 47 -8.95 3.39 -9.30
C VAL A 47 -9.01 2.37 -8.17
N ASP A 48 -9.52 1.18 -8.49
CA ASP A 48 -9.56 0.05 -7.56
C ASP A 48 -8.19 -0.22 -6.94
N GLU A 49 -8.12 -0.17 -5.61
CA GLU A 49 -6.90 -0.41 -4.82
C GLU A 49 -6.34 -1.82 -5.05
N ASN A 50 -7.18 -2.80 -5.41
CA ASN A 50 -6.72 -4.14 -5.79
C ASN A 50 -5.79 -4.07 -7.02
N LEU A 51 -6.01 -3.14 -7.96
CA LEU A 51 -5.15 -2.98 -9.14
C LEU A 51 -3.81 -2.34 -8.77
N LYS A 52 -3.79 -1.43 -7.80
CA LYS A 52 -2.56 -0.82 -7.29
C LYS A 52 -1.74 -1.84 -6.53
N LEU A 53 -2.37 -2.60 -5.63
CA LEU A 53 -1.72 -3.72 -4.95
C LEU A 53 -1.18 -4.76 -5.94
N MET A 54 -1.96 -5.11 -6.98
CA MET A 54 -1.49 -6.02 -8.02
C MET A 54 -0.23 -5.50 -8.73
N LEU A 55 -0.13 -4.18 -8.98
CA LEU A 55 1.08 -3.58 -9.55
C LEU A 55 2.28 -3.73 -8.61
N ILE A 56 2.12 -3.47 -7.32
CA ILE A 56 3.18 -3.64 -6.31
C ILE A 56 3.64 -5.11 -6.28
N LEU A 57 2.70 -6.05 -6.28
CA LEU A 57 3.01 -7.49 -6.28
C LEU A 57 3.73 -7.93 -7.56
N MET A 58 3.36 -7.38 -8.72
CA MET A 58 4.10 -7.64 -9.97
C MET A 58 5.50 -7.03 -9.94
N TRP A 59 5.66 -5.85 -9.34
CA TRP A 59 6.94 -5.14 -9.25
C TRP A 59 7.92 -5.88 -8.35
N ILE A 60 7.49 -6.35 -7.19
CA ILE A 60 8.37 -7.10 -6.26
C ILE A 60 8.76 -8.47 -6.84
N SER A 61 7.86 -9.10 -7.60
CA SER A 61 8.10 -10.39 -8.27
C SER A 61 8.79 -10.25 -9.63
N ALA A 62 9.05 -9.03 -10.11
CA ALA A 62 9.68 -8.82 -11.40
C ALA A 62 11.18 -9.20 -11.34
N PRO A 63 11.72 -9.81 -12.41
CA PRO A 63 13.12 -10.21 -12.49
C PRO A 63 14.00 -8.96 -12.71
N HIS A 64 14.21 -8.20 -11.65
CA HIS A 64 15.18 -7.12 -11.60
C HIS A 64 16.45 -7.66 -10.96
N THR A 65 17.58 -7.47 -11.64
CA THR A 65 18.98 -7.76 -11.30
C THR A 65 19.37 -7.68 -9.81
N PRO A 66 20.54 -8.23 -9.42
CA PRO A 66 20.79 -9.48 -8.68
C PRO A 66 20.32 -9.52 -7.20
N HIS A 67 20.48 -10.68 -6.56
CA HIS A 67 19.99 -11.13 -5.24
C HIS A 67 20.35 -10.24 -4.01
N ASP A 68 21.13 -9.17 -4.18
CA ASP A 68 21.75 -8.37 -3.11
C ASP A 68 20.89 -7.19 -2.63
N GLU A 69 19.72 -6.98 -3.22
CA GLU A 69 18.81 -5.86 -2.86
C GLU A 69 17.60 -6.29 -2.02
N ARG A 70 17.61 -7.47 -1.40
CA ARG A 70 16.43 -8.01 -0.70
C ARG A 70 15.93 -7.07 0.42
N ASP A 71 16.82 -6.61 1.29
CA ASP A 71 16.45 -5.73 2.42
C ASP A 71 15.98 -4.35 1.92
N ALA A 72 16.64 -3.81 0.89
CA ALA A 72 16.22 -2.57 0.23
C ALA A 72 14.81 -2.74 -0.36
N ARG A 73 14.51 -3.89 -0.97
CA ARG A 73 13.19 -4.20 -1.52
C ARG A 73 12.12 -4.43 -0.47
N THR A 74 12.46 -4.95 0.71
CA THR A 74 11.53 -5.04 1.84
C THR A 74 11.09 -3.65 2.27
N ALA A 75 12.03 -2.73 2.46
CA ALA A 75 11.72 -1.33 2.76
C ALA A 75 10.90 -0.65 1.64
N SER A 76 11.27 -0.86 0.37
CA SER A 76 10.51 -0.34 -0.77
C SER A 76 9.09 -0.92 -0.84
N PHE A 77 8.91 -2.20 -0.50
CA PHE A 77 7.59 -2.84 -0.49
C PHE A 77 6.69 -2.22 0.57
N GLU A 78 7.18 -2.08 1.81
CA GLU A 78 6.44 -1.39 2.88
C GLU A 78 6.10 0.06 2.51
N PHE A 79 7.06 0.78 1.93
CA PHE A 79 6.84 2.14 1.46
C PHE A 79 5.75 2.22 0.39
N LEU A 80 5.77 1.34 -0.60
CA LEU A 80 4.73 1.30 -1.65
C LEU A 80 3.37 0.91 -1.08
N LEU A 81 3.31 -0.02 -0.12
CA LEU A 81 2.05 -0.35 0.57
C LEU A 81 1.49 0.85 1.34
N SER A 82 2.34 1.69 1.93
CA SER A 82 1.91 2.92 2.59
C SER A 82 1.29 3.97 1.65
N CYS A 83 1.48 3.81 0.34
CA CYS A 83 0.95 4.72 -0.68
C CYS A 83 -0.45 4.34 -1.19
N ILE A 84 -0.98 3.20 -0.78
CA ILE A 84 -2.28 2.68 -1.23
C ILE A 84 -3.25 2.52 -0.06
N ASP A 85 -4.56 2.54 -0.32
CA ASP A 85 -5.56 2.39 0.74
C ASP A 85 -5.90 0.91 0.97
N LEU A 86 -5.13 0.29 1.86
CA LEU A 86 -5.30 -1.12 2.22
C LEU A 86 -6.70 -1.48 2.75
N ARG A 87 -7.47 -0.50 3.23
CA ARG A 87 -8.85 -0.70 3.72
C ARG A 87 -9.84 -1.00 2.61
N GLN A 88 -9.49 -0.66 1.36
CA GLN A 88 -10.33 -0.92 0.20
C GLN A 88 -9.94 -2.22 -0.53
N ILE A 89 -8.91 -2.92 -0.05
CA ILE A 89 -8.51 -4.21 -0.61
C ILE A 89 -9.54 -5.27 -0.23
N THR A 90 -10.06 -5.95 -1.24
CA THR A 90 -11.11 -6.95 -1.03
C THR A 90 -10.52 -8.25 -0.47
N PRO A 91 -11.18 -8.92 0.49
CA PRO A 91 -10.74 -10.22 0.98
C PRO A 91 -10.57 -11.26 -0.14
N ARG A 92 -11.46 -11.22 -1.15
CA ARG A 92 -11.39 -12.09 -2.34
C ARG A 92 -10.10 -11.94 -3.14
N PHE A 93 -9.49 -10.75 -3.12
CA PHE A 93 -8.19 -10.51 -3.75
C PHE A 93 -7.04 -10.86 -2.80
N LEU A 94 -7.19 -10.57 -1.51
CA LEU A 94 -6.16 -10.78 -0.49
C LEU A 94 -5.92 -12.26 -0.19
N ASP A 95 -6.96 -13.06 0.01
CA ASP A 95 -6.84 -14.46 0.45
C ASP A 95 -6.00 -15.32 -0.50
N PRO A 96 -6.20 -15.28 -1.84
CA PRO A 96 -5.35 -16.03 -2.78
C PRO A 96 -3.92 -15.48 -2.84
N THR A 97 -3.74 -14.19 -2.56
CA THR A 97 -2.41 -13.56 -2.55
C THR A 97 -1.57 -14.08 -1.39
N LEU A 98 -2.20 -14.29 -0.23
CA LEU A 98 -1.54 -14.80 0.97
C LEU A 98 -1.37 -16.33 0.95
N ASN A 99 -2.39 -17.06 0.49
CA ASN A 99 -2.45 -18.51 0.67
C ASN A 99 -2.01 -19.31 -0.57
N ASP A 100 -2.39 -18.88 -1.78
CA ASP A 100 -2.19 -19.68 -3.00
C ASP A 100 -0.87 -19.36 -3.72
N ASN A 101 -0.07 -18.45 -3.16
CA ASN A 101 1.21 -18.01 -3.69
C ASN A 101 1.16 -17.62 -5.18
N ARG A 102 0.03 -17.04 -5.64
CA ARG A 102 -0.22 -16.69 -7.05
C ARG A 102 0.91 -15.84 -7.68
N PHE A 103 1.60 -15.05 -6.87
CA PHE A 103 2.68 -14.16 -7.28
C PHE A 103 4.09 -14.71 -7.00
N ASN A 104 4.20 -15.99 -6.58
CA ASN A 104 5.43 -16.60 -6.06
C ASN A 104 6.10 -15.73 -4.99
N LEU A 105 5.28 -15.12 -4.13
CA LEU A 105 5.71 -14.17 -3.13
C LEU A 105 6.37 -14.90 -1.95
N PRO A 106 7.63 -14.56 -1.59
CA PRO A 106 8.27 -15.11 -0.40
C PRO A 106 7.41 -14.91 0.86
N LEU A 107 7.55 -15.81 1.84
CA LEU A 107 6.76 -15.80 3.07
C LEU A 107 6.81 -14.44 3.79
N GLU A 108 7.99 -13.85 3.89
CA GLU A 108 8.24 -12.54 4.52
C GLU A 108 7.34 -11.43 3.95
N TYR A 109 7.24 -11.29 2.63
CA TYR A 109 6.38 -10.27 2.01
C TYR A 109 4.88 -10.56 2.21
N ARG A 110 4.49 -11.83 2.35
CA ARG A 110 3.11 -12.20 2.70
C ARG A 110 2.78 -11.80 4.13
N GLU A 111 3.70 -12.01 5.06
CA GLU A 111 3.56 -11.59 6.46
C GLU A 111 3.46 -10.06 6.55
N ILE A 112 4.35 -9.32 5.87
CA ILE A 112 4.30 -7.85 5.79
C ILE A 112 2.97 -7.35 5.23
N LEU A 113 2.48 -7.92 4.13
CA LEU A 113 1.20 -7.54 3.54
C LEU A 113 0.04 -7.79 4.52
N LEU A 114 0.03 -8.96 5.17
CA LEU A 114 -0.99 -9.32 6.14
C LEU A 114 -0.99 -8.36 7.34
N ASP A 115 0.18 -8.03 7.87
CA ASP A 115 0.31 -7.16 9.03
C ASP A 115 -0.04 -5.70 8.68
N ALA A 116 0.38 -5.20 7.52
CA ALA A 116 -0.01 -3.89 7.02
C ALA A 116 -1.54 -3.80 6.82
N TRP A 117 -2.17 -4.84 6.26
CA TRP A 117 -3.62 -4.90 6.09
C TRP A 117 -4.35 -4.93 7.44
N LYS A 118 -3.90 -5.75 8.40
CA LYS A 118 -4.45 -5.78 9.76
C LYS A 118 -4.30 -4.44 10.48
N ALA A 119 -3.16 -3.77 10.36
CA ALA A 119 -2.93 -2.47 10.96
C ALA A 119 -3.89 -1.41 10.39
N ALA A 120 -4.09 -1.42 9.07
CA ALA A 120 -5.03 -0.52 8.39
C ALA A 120 -6.48 -0.73 8.88
N HIS A 121 -6.88 -1.95 9.23
CA HIS A 121 -8.23 -2.26 9.72
C HIS A 121 -8.39 -2.13 11.24
N SER A 122 -7.32 -2.36 12.01
CA SER A 122 -7.33 -2.20 13.48
C SER A 122 -7.32 -0.73 13.90
N SER A 123 -6.75 0.16 13.08
CA SER A 123 -6.70 1.61 13.34
C SER A 123 -8.09 2.30 13.37
N PHE A 124 -9.17 1.58 13.03
CA PHE A 124 -10.54 2.07 13.15
C PHE A 124 -11.19 1.79 14.52
N THR A 125 -10.56 0.95 15.35
CA THR A 125 -11.01 0.70 16.72
C THR A 125 -10.11 1.45 17.72
N CYS A 126 -10.68 2.52 18.29
CA CYS A 126 -10.21 3.38 19.40
C CYS A 126 -9.34 4.60 19.03
N PRO A 127 -9.92 5.79 19.19
CA PRO A 127 -9.53 6.58 20.36
C PRO A 127 -10.75 7.19 21.07
N TYR A 128 -11.35 6.47 22.01
CA TYR A 128 -12.20 7.09 23.02
C TYR A 128 -12.12 6.31 24.32
N SER A 129 -11.08 6.59 25.10
CA SER A 129 -11.15 6.51 26.56
C SER A 129 -10.90 7.91 27.10
N SER A 130 -11.83 8.83 26.81
CA SER A 130 -12.02 10.01 27.66
C SER A 130 -12.44 9.52 29.04
N SER A 131 -11.49 9.32 29.93
CA SER A 131 -11.77 9.36 31.37
C SER A 131 -11.66 10.81 31.81
N SER A 132 -12.73 11.56 31.55
CA SER A 132 -13.04 12.76 32.31
C SER A 132 -13.33 12.31 33.74
N SER A 133 -12.42 12.63 34.66
CA SER A 133 -12.66 12.45 36.10
C SER A 133 -13.89 13.29 36.50
N PRO A 134 -14.91 12.71 37.15
CA PRO A 134 -16.01 13.48 37.67
C PRO A 134 -15.55 14.28 38.90
N THR A 135 -15.72 15.60 38.84
CA THR A 135 -15.82 16.47 40.01
C THR A 135 -17.00 16.01 40.87
N CYS A 136 -16.75 15.64 42.11
CA CYS A 136 -17.79 15.55 43.14
C CYS A 136 -17.34 16.39 44.33
N SER A 137 -17.72 17.66 44.31
CA SER A 137 -17.87 18.46 45.52
C SER A 137 -19.14 18.00 46.21
N ALA A 138 -19.05 17.63 47.48
CA ALA A 138 -20.19 17.62 48.37
C ALA A 138 -19.76 18.28 49.69
N ASP A 139 -20.52 19.31 50.02
CA ASP A 139 -20.43 20.21 51.15
C ASP A 139 -20.90 19.54 52.47
N SER A 140 -20.50 20.12 53.60
CA SER A 140 -20.74 19.84 55.04
C SER A 140 -22.25 19.86 55.45
N PRO A 141 -22.73 19.54 56.69
CA PRO A 141 -22.24 19.83 58.08
C PRO A 141 -22.41 18.62 59.06
N GLU A 142 -22.15 18.60 60.38
CA GLU A 142 -22.10 19.54 61.51
C GLU A 142 -20.94 19.18 62.48
#